data_AF-A0A535SMA1-F1
#
_entry.id   AF-A0A535SMA1-F1
#
_cell.length_a   1.000
_cell.length_b   1.000
_cell.length_c   1.000
_cell.angle_alpha   90.00
_cell.angle_beta   90.00
_cell.angle_gamma   90.00
#
_symmetry.space_group_name_H-M   'P 1'
#
loop_
_entity.id
_entity.type
_entity.pdbx_description
1 polymer ?
#
loop_
_entity_poly.entity_id
_entity_poly.type
_entity_poly.pdbx_seq_one_letter_code
_entity_poly.pdbx_strand_id
1 'polypeptide(L)' 'GLAIVKQVVQAHGGQIVVDSQPGKGACFTFTLPAASSTPS' A
#
# COMPACT_ATOMS: atom_id res chain seq x y z
N GLY A 1 -9.32 -6.35 -8.00
CA GLY A 1 -7.90 -6.01 -7.83
C GLY A 1 -7.66 -5.18 -6.60
N LEU A 2 -7.92 -3.88 -6.65
CA LEU A 2 -7.57 -2.93 -5.58
C LEU A 2 -8.16 -3.25 -4.20
N ALA A 3 -9.39 -3.76 -4.13
CA ALA A 3 -9.99 -4.17 -2.87
C ALA A 3 -9.18 -5.26 -2.15
N ILE A 4 -8.64 -6.24 -2.91
CA ILE A 4 -7.79 -7.31 -2.38
C ILE A 4 -6.48 -6.72 -1.87
N VAL A 5 -5.84 -5.86 -2.68
CA VAL A 5 -4.60 -5.17 -2.28
C VAL A 5 -4.81 -4.36 -1.00
N LYS A 6 -5.92 -3.63 -0.89
CA LYS A 6 -6.27 -2.87 0.32
C LYS A 6 -6.38 -3.78 1.54
N GLN A 7 -7.06 -4.92 1.42
CA GLN A 7 -7.17 -5.89 2.52
C GLN A 7 -5.80 -6.44 2.93
N VAL A 8 -4.94 -6.81 1.97
CA VAL A 8 -3.59 -7.31 2.25
C VAL A 8 -2.76 -6.23 2.96
N VAL A 9 -2.72 -5.01 2.44
CA VAL A 9 -1.95 -3.91 3.04
C VAL A 9 -2.45 -3.60 4.46
N GLN A 10 -3.76 -3.54 4.67
CA GLN A 10 -4.34 -3.32 5.99
C GLN A 10 -4.04 -4.45 6.98
N ALA A 11 -4.08 -5.71 6.53
CA ALA A 11 -3.75 -6.86 7.36
C ALA A 11 -2.28 -6.85 7.83
N HIS A 12 -1.39 -6.22 7.07
CA HIS A 12 0.03 -6.04 7.42
C HIS A 12 0.29 -4.71 8.17
N GLY A 13 -0.75 -4.01 8.63
CA GLY A 13 -0.62 -2.75 9.37
C GLY A 13 -0.19 -1.57 8.50
N GLY A 14 -0.32 -1.69 7.18
CA GLY A 14 0.04 -0.66 6.22
C GLY A 14 -1.10 0.25 5.80
N GLN A 15 -0.78 1.18 4.89
CA GLN A 15 -1.73 2.10 4.28
C GLN A 15 -1.59 2.09 2.76
N ILE A 16 -2.67 2.36 2.04
CA ILE A 16 -2.67 2.56 0.59
C ILE A 16 -3.41 3.86 0.24
N VAL A 17 -2.83 4.64 -0.68
CA VAL A 17 -3.41 5.86 -1.24
C VAL A 17 -3.43 5.78 -2.76
N VAL A 18 -4.37 6.51 -3.37
CA VAL A 18 -4.54 6.57 -4.83
C VAL A 18 -4.55 8.02 -5.25
N ASP A 19 -3.65 8.37 -6.15
CA ASP A 19 -3.66 9.64 -6.87
C ASP A 19 -4.11 9.35 -8.29
N SER A 20 -5.18 10.00 -8.75
CA SER A 20 -5.64 9.86 -10.13
C SER A 20 -6.09 11.19 -10.70
N GLN A 21 -5.78 11.40 -11.98
CA GLN A 21 -6.21 12.56 -12.74
C GLN A 21 -6.88 12.09 -14.04
N PRO A 22 -8.08 12.59 -14.37
CA PRO A 22 -8.75 12.28 -15.63
C PRO A 22 -7.81 12.49 -16.83
N GLY A 23 -7.73 11.49 -17.71
CA GLY A 23 -6.86 11.53 -18.88
C GLY A 23 -5.36 11.32 -18.64
N LYS A 24 -4.90 11.20 -17.38
CA LYS A 24 -3.48 10.95 -17.04
C LYS A 24 -3.22 9.60 -16.37
N GLY A 25 -4.28 8.88 -15.99
CA GLY A 25 -4.18 7.60 -15.30
C GLY A 25 -4.17 7.74 -13.78
N ALA A 26 -3.65 6.71 -13.10
CA ALA A 26 -3.65 6.60 -11.65
C ALA A 26 -2.32 6.05 -11.13
N CYS A 27 -1.86 6.58 -10.02
CA CYS A 27 -0.74 6.07 -9.22
C CYS A 27 -1.28 5.49 -7.91
N PHE A 28 -0.82 4.29 -7.56
CA PHE A 28 -1.18 3.59 -6.33
C PHE A 28 0.08 3.49 -5.47
N THR A 29 0.03 4.04 -4.26
CA THR A 29 1.18 4.04 -3.34
C THR A 29 0.76 3.37 -2.05
N PHE A 30 1.59 2.44 -1.56
CA PHE A 30 1.35 1.79 -0.27
C PHE A 30 2.60 1.83 0.61
N THR A 31 2.37 1.75 1.91
CA THR A 31 3.41 1.67 2.94
C THR A 31 3.12 0.46 3.82
N LEU A 32 4.19 -0.20 4.27
CA LEU A 32 4.13 -1.28 5.25
C LEU A 32 5.12 -0.96 6.37
N PRO A 33 4.83 -1.33 7.63
CA PRO A 33 5.83 -1.31 8.68
C PRO A 33 7.04 -2.14 8.26
N ALA A 34 8.24 -1.59 8.42
CA ALA A 34 9.46 -2.35 8.21
C ALA A 34 9.51 -3.48 9.25
N ALA A 35 9.82 -4.70 8.82
CA ALA A 35 10.08 -5.78 9.75
C ALA A 35 11.26 -5.36 10.64
N SER A 36 11.14 -5.53 11.96
CA SER A 36 12.25 -5.36 12.87
C SER A 36 13.31 -6.40 12.53
N SER A 37 14.34 -6.01 11.78
CA SER A 37 15.55 -6.80 11.68
C SER A 37 16.22 -6.68 13.04
N THR A 38 15.97 -7.63 13.94
CA THR A 38 16.82 -7.77 15.12
C THR A 38 18.15 -8.32 14.61
N PRO A 39 19.24 -7.54 14.57
CA PRO A 39 20.55 -8.12 14.34
C PRO A 39 20.85 -9.03 15.53
N SER A 40 21.15 -10.31 15.24
CA SER A 40 21.58 -11.29 16.24
C SER A 40 23.06 -11.13 16.58
#